data_AF-A0A8S3QWE5-F1
#
_entry.id   AF-A0A8S3QWE5-F1
#
_cell.length_a   1.000
_cell.length_b   1.000
_cell.length_c   1.000
_cell.angle_alpha   90.00
_cell.angle_beta   90.00
_cell.angle_gamma   90.00
#
_symmetry.space_group_name_H-M   'P 1'
#
loop_
_entity.id
_entity.type
_entity.pdbx_description
1 polymer ?
#
loop_
_entity_poly.entity_id
_entity_poly.type
_entity_poly.pdbx_seq_one_letter_code
_entity_poly.pdbx_strand_id
1 'polypeptide(L)'
;MELMQDMSAEEFLLGFRRFIARWGNPKQIISDNGSQFKLASKTLGEAWNGVTDDSGVTANKLRSGRIQSKTPAKVGDIVLIKENLPRGSWKIGHICQLVVSRDGQIRSGKVMLPNKKTLNRALNMLYPIECEELDEGLKNSDTEKDTELINDNTSTTRERTQRQAARTAMKKIQEQLES
;
A
#
# COMPACT_ATOMS: atom_id res chain seq x y z
N MET A 1 16.25 -10.15 -10.20
CA MET A 1 17.21 -9.55 -9.25
C MET A 1 16.45 -8.44 -8.53
N GLU A 2 16.31 -8.51 -7.21
CA GLU A 2 15.84 -7.35 -6.42
C GLU A 2 17.08 -6.46 -6.20
N LEU A 3 17.00 -5.19 -6.58
CA LEU A 3 18.02 -4.22 -6.22
C LEU A 3 17.73 -3.76 -4.79
N MET A 4 18.71 -3.89 -3.91
CA MET A 4 18.71 -3.33 -2.56
C MET A 4 19.46 -2.00 -2.59
N GLN A 5 18.96 -1.00 -1.86
CA GLN A 5 19.60 0.32 -1.79
C GLN A 5 20.96 0.26 -1.08
N ASP A 6 21.10 -0.62 -0.09
CA ASP A 6 22.36 -0.89 0.61
C ASP A 6 22.46 -2.37 1.05
N MET A 7 23.56 -2.72 1.72
CA MET A 7 23.82 -4.06 2.25
C MET A 7 23.43 -4.19 3.74
N SER A 8 22.52 -3.36 4.23
CA SER A 8 22.03 -3.38 5.62
C SER A 8 21.16 -4.60 5.92
N ALA A 9 20.91 -4.86 7.20
CA ALA A 9 19.99 -5.92 7.61
C ALA A 9 18.53 -5.55 7.35
N GLU A 10 18.15 -4.27 7.52
CA GLU A 10 16.80 -3.78 7.24
C GLU A 10 16.46 -3.95 5.76
N GLU A 11 17.35 -3.51 4.87
CA GLU A 11 17.13 -3.61 3.43
C GLU A 11 17.12 -5.07 2.98
N PHE A 12 17.96 -5.92 3.59
CA PHE A 12 17.89 -7.37 3.39
C PHE A 12 16.51 -7.92 3.78
N LEU A 13 16.00 -7.59 4.97
CA LEU A 13 14.69 -8.05 5.45
C LEU A 13 13.56 -7.53 4.55
N LEU A 14 13.65 -6.30 4.06
CA LEU A 14 12.68 -5.69 3.16
C LEU A 14 12.65 -6.43 1.81
N GLY A 15 13.82 -6.61 1.18
CA GLY A 15 13.96 -7.36 -0.06
C GLY A 15 13.58 -8.83 0.10
N PHE A 16 13.87 -9.44 1.25
CA PHE A 16 13.46 -10.81 1.55
C PHE A 16 11.95 -10.93 1.75
N ARG A 17 11.31 -9.94 2.39
CA ARG A 17 9.84 -9.85 2.47
C ARG A 17 9.22 -9.69 1.08
N ARG A 18 9.81 -8.88 0.19
CA ARG A 18 9.40 -8.76 -1.22
C ARG A 18 9.59 -10.07 -1.99
N PHE A 19 10.69 -10.77 -1.75
CA PHE A 19 10.96 -12.09 -2.30
C PHE A 19 9.87 -13.08 -1.89
N ILE A 20 9.58 -13.19 -0.59
CA ILE A 20 8.47 -14.01 -0.09
C ILE A 20 7.16 -13.54 -0.71
N ALA A 21 6.95 -12.23 -0.84
CA ALA A 21 5.74 -11.66 -1.43
C ALA A 21 5.57 -12.01 -2.92
N ARG A 22 6.64 -12.24 -3.66
CA ARG A 22 6.56 -12.59 -5.08
C ARG A 22 6.55 -14.10 -5.30
N TRP A 23 7.40 -14.84 -4.58
CA TRP A 23 7.68 -16.26 -4.86
C TRP A 23 7.04 -17.23 -3.87
N GLY A 24 6.53 -16.73 -2.75
CA GLY A 24 6.04 -17.56 -1.64
C GLY A 24 7.12 -17.84 -0.60
N ASN A 25 6.75 -18.52 0.49
CA ASN A 25 7.65 -18.75 1.60
C ASN A 25 8.69 -19.83 1.24
N PRO A 26 10.00 -19.52 1.22
CA PRO A 26 11.02 -20.53 0.96
C PRO A 26 11.08 -21.56 2.10
N LYS A 27 11.31 -22.83 1.75
CA LYS A 27 11.50 -23.91 2.75
C LYS A 27 12.93 -23.97 3.27
N GLN A 28 13.89 -23.52 2.47
CA GLN A 28 15.31 -23.53 2.78
C GLN A 28 15.97 -22.32 2.12
N ILE A 29 16.84 -21.64 2.86
CA ILE A 29 17.68 -20.56 2.37
C ILE A 29 19.10 -20.99 2.65
N ILE A 30 19.91 -21.08 1.59
CA ILE A 30 21.33 -21.37 1.71
C ILE A 30 22.04 -20.03 1.58
N SER A 31 22.70 -19.61 2.65
CA SER A 31 23.57 -18.43 2.67
C SER A 31 25.02 -18.91 2.68
N ASP A 32 25.87 -18.17 1.99
CA ASP A 32 27.33 -18.28 2.03
C ASP A 32 27.94 -17.77 3.36
N ASN A 33 27.13 -17.65 4.42
CA ASN A 33 27.47 -17.09 5.72
C ASN A 33 27.69 -15.57 5.74
N GLY A 34 27.13 -14.86 4.75
CA GLY A 34 27.09 -13.39 4.74
C GLY A 34 26.63 -12.81 6.07
N SER A 35 27.34 -11.80 6.56
CA SER A 35 27.10 -11.16 7.87
C SER A 35 25.67 -10.66 8.03
N GLN A 36 25.00 -10.29 6.92
CA GLN A 36 23.61 -9.85 6.91
C GLN A 36 22.64 -10.96 7.33
N PHE A 37 22.85 -12.20 6.89
CA PHE A 37 21.96 -13.31 7.26
C PHE A 37 22.09 -13.67 8.74
N LYS A 38 23.32 -13.62 9.26
CA LYS A 38 23.59 -13.80 10.70
C LYS A 38 22.94 -12.70 11.52
N LEU A 39 23.09 -11.44 11.10
CA LEU A 39 22.50 -10.30 11.79
C LEU A 39 20.97 -10.35 11.71
N ALA A 40 20.39 -10.55 10.53
CA ALA A 40 18.94 -10.70 10.34
C ALA A 40 18.37 -11.86 11.16
N SER A 41 19.07 -12.99 11.24
CA SER A 41 18.66 -14.12 12.09
C SER A 41 18.66 -13.73 13.58
N LYS A 42 19.64 -12.96 14.04
CA LYS A 42 19.72 -12.46 15.41
C LYS A 42 18.57 -11.49 15.69
N THR A 43 18.40 -10.46 14.84
CA THR A 43 17.32 -9.46 14.96
C THR A 43 15.95 -10.13 14.94
N LEU A 44 15.74 -11.11 14.06
CA LEU A 44 14.48 -11.86 14.00
C LEU A 44 14.26 -12.70 15.27
N GLY A 45 15.31 -13.31 15.82
CA GLY A 45 15.25 -14.04 17.09
C GLY A 45 14.87 -13.14 18.26
N GLU A 46 15.46 -11.95 18.35
CA GLU A 46 15.14 -10.94 19.37
C GLU A 46 13.67 -10.48 19.26
N ALA A 47 13.23 -10.14 18.05
CA ALA A 47 11.84 -9.78 17.79
C ALA A 47 10.86 -10.94 18.09
N TRP A 48 11.25 -12.19 17.78
CA TRP A 48 10.44 -13.37 18.03
C TRP A 48 10.26 -13.63 19.53
N ASN A 49 11.33 -13.50 20.31
CA ASN A 49 11.30 -13.68 21.76
C ASN A 49 10.35 -12.68 22.44
N GLY A 50 10.31 -11.43 21.96
CA GLY A 50 9.36 -10.42 22.43
C GLY A 50 7.90 -10.71 22.09
N VAL A 51 7.62 -11.58 21.11
CA VAL A 51 6.26 -12.01 20.74
C VAL A 51 5.83 -13.26 21.51
N THR A 52 6.76 -14.10 21.95
CA THR A 52 6.46 -15.34 22.68
C THR A 52 6.19 -15.16 24.17
N ASP A 53 6.54 -14.02 24.75
CA ASP A 53 6.29 -13.72 26.17
C ASP A 53 4.79 -13.42 26.44
N ASP A 54 4.03 -13.04 25.41
CA ASP A 54 2.56 -12.98 25.43
C ASP A 54 1.95 -14.39 25.19
N SER A 55 2.19 -15.29 26.15
CA SER A 55 1.86 -16.72 26.13
C SER A 55 0.39 -17.11 25.82
N GLY A 56 -0.54 -16.15 25.72
CA GLY A 56 -1.94 -16.37 25.35
C GLY A 56 -2.31 -16.12 23.88
N VAL A 57 -1.48 -15.42 23.09
CA VAL A 57 -1.89 -14.90 21.76
C VAL A 57 -1.27 -15.67 20.59
N THR A 58 -0.17 -16.37 20.81
CA THR A 58 0.75 -16.80 19.73
C THR A 58 0.26 -18.01 18.93
N ALA A 59 -0.39 -19.00 19.58
CA ALA A 59 -0.87 -20.20 18.89
C ALA A 59 -2.04 -19.92 17.91
N ASN A 60 -2.90 -18.94 18.22
CA ASN A 60 -4.00 -18.53 17.35
C ASN A 60 -3.57 -17.52 16.27
N LYS A 61 -2.45 -16.81 16.45
CA LYS A 61 -1.97 -15.81 15.48
C LYS A 61 -1.07 -16.39 14.40
N LEU A 62 -0.33 -17.47 14.67
CA LEU A 62 0.39 -18.22 13.62
C LEU A 62 -0.55 -18.99 12.68
N ARG A 63 -1.79 -19.24 13.13
CA ARG A 63 -2.91 -19.69 12.28
C ARG A 63 -3.67 -18.54 11.63
N SER A 64 -3.29 -17.28 11.88
CA SER A 64 -3.90 -16.15 11.18
C SER A 64 -3.47 -16.22 9.72
N GLY A 65 -4.40 -16.67 8.88
CA GLY A 65 -4.18 -16.81 7.46
C GLY A 65 -3.77 -15.47 6.87
N ARG A 66 -2.80 -15.53 5.96
CA ARG A 66 -2.35 -14.41 5.09
C ARG A 66 -1.75 -13.25 5.89
N ILE A 67 -0.47 -12.95 5.65
CA ILE A 67 0.16 -11.70 6.09
C ILE A 67 -0.67 -10.54 5.50
N GLN A 68 -1.53 -9.94 6.32
CA GLN A 68 -2.21 -8.69 6.01
C GLN A 68 -1.30 -7.57 6.53
N SER A 69 -1.09 -6.52 5.73
CA SER A 69 -0.39 -5.33 6.22
C SER A 69 -1.12 -4.81 7.46
N LYS A 70 -0.38 -4.49 8.52
CA LYS A 70 -0.95 -3.80 9.69
C LYS A 70 -1.49 -2.41 9.30
N THR A 71 -0.93 -1.82 8.24
CA THR A 71 -1.34 -0.52 7.69
C THR A 71 -2.53 -0.69 6.73
N PRO A 72 -3.52 0.23 6.81
CA PRO A 72 -4.61 0.25 5.84
C PRO A 72 -4.08 0.62 4.45
N ALA A 73 -4.67 0.04 3.41
CA ALA A 73 -4.29 0.34 2.03
C ALA A 73 -4.46 1.83 1.72
N LYS A 74 -3.48 2.43 1.05
CA LYS A 74 -3.51 3.83 0.62
C LYS A 74 -3.43 3.94 -0.91
N VAL A 75 -3.88 5.08 -1.42
CA VAL A 75 -3.69 5.43 -2.83
C VAL A 75 -2.19 5.65 -3.06
N GLY A 76 -1.65 5.09 -4.13
CA GLY A 76 -0.21 5.08 -4.42
C GLY A 76 0.48 3.75 -4.09
N ASP A 77 -0.11 2.89 -3.26
CA ASP A 77 0.52 1.60 -2.91
C ASP A 77 0.72 0.71 -4.13
N ILE A 78 1.92 0.15 -4.25
CA ILE A 78 2.22 -0.89 -5.23
C ILE A 78 1.76 -2.24 -4.67
N VAL A 79 0.90 -2.92 -5.42
CA VAL A 79 0.25 -4.17 -5.02
C VAL A 79 0.39 -5.27 -6.07
N LEU A 80 0.49 -6.52 -5.62
CA LEU A 80 0.24 -7.71 -6.42
C LEU A 80 -1.26 -8.00 -6.46
N ILE A 81 -1.76 -8.27 -7.66
CA ILE A 81 -3.15 -8.60 -7.94
C ILE A 81 -3.26 -10.12 -8.04
N LYS A 82 -3.97 -10.74 -7.09
CA LYS A 82 -4.22 -12.18 -7.10
C LYS A 82 -5.04 -12.58 -8.33
N GLU A 83 -4.53 -13.56 -9.07
CA GLU A 83 -5.20 -14.21 -10.20
C GLU A 83 -5.21 -15.73 -9.99
N ASN A 84 -5.94 -16.48 -10.82
CA ASN A 84 -5.93 -17.95 -10.81
C ASN A 84 -4.67 -18.50 -11.51
N LEU A 85 -3.52 -18.02 -11.05
CA LEU A 85 -2.18 -18.37 -11.53
C LEU A 85 -1.27 -18.53 -10.31
N PRO A 86 -0.15 -19.23 -10.44
CA PRO A 86 0.89 -19.23 -9.41
C PRO A 86 1.28 -17.79 -9.03
N ARG A 87 1.59 -17.57 -7.75
CA ARG A 87 1.81 -16.23 -7.20
C ARG A 87 2.90 -15.43 -7.90
N GLY A 88 3.96 -16.09 -8.38
CA GLY A 88 5.02 -15.46 -9.15
C GLY A 88 4.56 -14.85 -10.49
N SER A 89 3.39 -15.25 -10.97
CA SER A 89 2.76 -14.73 -12.20
C SER A 89 1.63 -13.73 -11.92
N TRP A 90 1.40 -13.33 -10.66
CA TRP A 90 0.41 -12.31 -10.33
C TRP A 90 0.86 -10.96 -10.88
N LYS A 91 -0.09 -10.23 -11.48
CA LYS A 91 0.18 -8.93 -12.06
C LYS A 91 0.46 -7.91 -10.97
N ILE A 92 1.43 -7.03 -11.21
CA ILE A 92 1.73 -5.87 -10.37
C ILE A 92 0.95 -4.64 -10.87
N GLY A 93 0.55 -3.76 -9.96
CA GLY A 93 -0.03 -2.47 -10.29
C GLY A 93 -0.06 -1.54 -9.08
N HIS A 94 -0.34 -0.26 -9.28
CA HIS A 94 -0.48 0.70 -8.18
C HIS A 94 -1.96 1.02 -7.93
N ILE A 95 -2.34 1.19 -6.67
CA ILE A 95 -3.69 1.62 -6.29
C ILE A 95 -3.87 3.07 -6.73
N CYS A 96 -4.78 3.32 -7.66
CA CYS A 96 -5.10 4.67 -8.12
C CYS A 96 -6.33 5.26 -7.41
N GLN A 97 -7.20 4.41 -6.86
CA GLN A 97 -8.38 4.85 -6.11
C GLN A 97 -8.86 3.75 -5.16
N LEU A 98 -9.33 4.13 -3.98
CA LEU A 98 -9.99 3.23 -3.04
C LEU A 98 -11.50 3.45 -3.06
N VAL A 99 -12.26 2.37 -2.99
CA VAL A 99 -13.72 2.40 -2.92
C VAL A 99 -14.13 2.06 -1.49
N VAL A 100 -14.61 3.08 -0.81
CA VAL A 100 -15.10 3.02 0.57
C VAL A 100 -16.61 2.83 0.53
N SER A 101 -17.13 1.96 1.39
CA SER A 101 -18.57 1.79 1.56
C SER A 101 -19.13 2.82 2.55
N ARG A 102 -20.45 2.80 2.75
CA ARG A 102 -21.18 3.70 3.65
C ARG A 102 -20.75 3.57 5.11
N ASP A 103 -20.27 2.41 5.52
CA ASP A 103 -19.74 2.11 6.85
C ASP A 103 -18.27 2.54 7.04
N GLY A 104 -17.67 3.24 6.07
CA GLY A 104 -16.27 3.66 6.13
C GLY A 104 -15.26 2.56 5.80
N GLN A 105 -15.69 1.33 5.48
CA GLN A 105 -14.78 0.22 5.19
C GLN A 105 -14.37 0.17 3.72
N ILE A 106 -13.07 -0.02 3.47
CA ILE A 106 -12.49 -0.21 2.14
C ILE A 106 -12.75 -1.66 1.70
N ARG A 107 -13.60 -1.86 0.68
CA ARG A 107 -13.93 -3.20 0.16
C ARG A 107 -13.22 -3.52 -1.16
N SER A 108 -12.90 -2.50 -1.95
CA SER A 108 -12.23 -2.68 -3.25
C SER A 108 -11.32 -1.51 -3.58
N GLY A 109 -10.29 -1.80 -4.37
CA GLY A 109 -9.36 -0.83 -4.93
C GLY A 109 -9.35 -0.88 -6.44
N LYS A 110 -9.24 0.29 -7.04
CA LYS A 110 -8.97 0.46 -8.46
C LYS A 110 -7.45 0.49 -8.64
N VAL A 111 -6.94 -0.45 -9.43
CA VAL A 111 -5.49 -0.66 -9.61
C VAL A 111 -5.13 -0.43 -11.06
N MET A 112 -4.11 0.38 -11.29
CA MET A 112 -3.57 0.65 -12.62
C MET A 112 -2.37 -0.26 -12.89
N LEU A 113 -2.46 -1.00 -13.98
CA LEU A 113 -1.39 -1.87 -14.47
C LEU A 113 -0.37 -1.05 -15.27
N PRO A 114 0.84 -1.59 -15.52
CA PRO A 114 1.86 -0.93 -16.33
C PRO A 114 1.38 -0.54 -17.74
N ASN A 115 0.44 -1.29 -18.30
CA ASN A 115 -0.19 -1.00 -19.59
C ASN A 115 -1.25 0.11 -19.53
N LYS A 116 -1.33 0.87 -18.42
CA LYS A 116 -2.32 1.92 -18.12
C LYS A 116 -3.78 1.44 -18.07
N LYS A 117 -4.03 0.13 -18.24
CA LYS A 117 -5.36 -0.43 -18.01
C LYS A 117 -5.65 -0.45 -16.53
N THR A 118 -6.91 -0.24 -16.20
CA THR A 118 -7.36 -0.14 -14.83
C THR A 118 -8.28 -1.31 -14.49
N LEU A 119 -7.99 -2.00 -13.39
CA LEU A 119 -8.81 -3.10 -12.87
C LEU A 119 -9.44 -2.71 -11.55
N ASN A 120 -10.72 -3.06 -11.37
CA ASN A 120 -11.34 -3.05 -10.06
C ASN A 120 -11.17 -4.42 -9.40
N ARG A 121 -10.66 -4.45 -8.16
CA ARG A 121 -10.41 -5.68 -7.42
C ARG A 121 -10.79 -5.51 -5.95
N ALA A 122 -11.33 -6.56 -5.35
CA ALA A 122 -11.59 -6.60 -3.92
C ALA A 122 -10.27 -6.46 -3.15
N LEU A 123 -10.31 -5.83 -1.98
CA LEU A 123 -9.12 -5.54 -1.19
C LEU A 123 -8.35 -6.82 -0.81
N ASN A 124 -9.06 -7.90 -0.54
CA ASN A 124 -8.49 -9.23 -0.27
C ASN A 124 -7.77 -9.89 -1.46
N MET A 125 -7.81 -9.27 -2.65
CA MET A 125 -7.08 -9.69 -3.85
C MET A 125 -5.87 -8.81 -4.14
N LEU A 126 -5.69 -7.74 -3.35
CA LEU A 126 -4.58 -6.79 -3.48
C LEU A 126 -3.60 -7.03 -2.34
N TYR A 127 -2.34 -7.26 -2.69
CA TYR A 127 -1.29 -7.53 -1.72
C TYR A 127 -0.18 -6.49 -1.82
N PRO A 128 0.08 -5.69 -0.78
CA PRO A 128 1.18 -4.75 -0.78
C PRO A 128 2.52 -5.44 -1.09
N ILE A 129 3.32 -4.83 -1.96
CA ILE A 129 4.72 -5.22 -2.20
C ILE A 129 5.65 -4.49 -1.24
N GLU A 130 5.30 -3.26 -0.92
CA GLU A 130 6.06 -2.37 -0.04
C GLU A 130 5.26 -2.24 1.26
N CYS A 131 5.88 -2.51 2.40
CA CYS A 131 5.42 -1.88 3.63
C CYS A 131 6.44 -0.80 3.92
N GLU A 132 5.97 0.44 3.92
CA GLU A 132 6.69 1.55 4.52
C GLU A 132 7.06 1.17 5.96
N GLU A 133 8.33 1.32 6.30
CA GLU A 133 8.72 1.52 7.70
C GLU A 133 8.21 2.90 8.10
N LEU A 134 7.43 2.95 9.18
CA LEU A 134 7.11 4.22 9.80
C LEU A 134 8.40 4.71 10.44
N ASP A 135 9.07 5.65 9.78
CA ASP A 135 10.07 6.50 10.43
C ASP A 135 9.32 7.45 11.37
N GLU A 136 8.95 6.94 12.55
CA GLU A 136 8.50 7.79 13.63
C GLU A 136 9.72 8.43 14.31
N GLY A 137 10.19 9.55 13.75
CA GLY A 137 10.75 10.62 14.59
C GLY A 137 12.01 11.32 14.11
N LEU A 138 11.84 12.41 13.33
CA LEU A 138 12.51 13.68 13.58
C LEU A 138 11.51 14.82 13.37
N LYS A 139 10.79 15.17 14.45
CA LYS A 139 10.21 16.51 14.60
C LYS A 139 11.32 17.42 15.08
N ASN A 140 11.77 18.35 14.24
CA ASN A 140 12.43 19.56 14.71
C ASN A 140 11.60 20.76 14.29
N SER A 141 11.10 21.46 15.31
CA SER A 141 10.51 22.78 15.24
C SER A 141 11.56 23.82 14.83
N ASP A 142 11.05 24.99 14.43
CA ASP A 142 11.73 26.29 14.29
C ASP A 142 12.48 26.46 12.95
N THR A 143 11.94 27.22 11.98
CA THR A 143 12.02 28.69 11.99
C THR A 143 10.99 29.32 11.02
N GLU A 144 10.00 30.07 11.55
CA GLU A 144 9.42 31.26 10.89
C GLU A 144 10.43 32.42 11.12
N LYS A 145 10.66 33.46 10.29
CA LYS A 145 9.85 34.35 9.43
C LYS A 145 10.83 34.92 8.36
N ASP A 146 10.40 35.34 7.17
CA ASP A 146 9.90 36.70 6.92
C ASP A 146 8.93 36.75 5.72
N THR A 147 7.66 37.03 6.04
CA THR A 147 6.77 38.11 5.55
C THR A 147 7.43 39.14 4.58
N GLU A 148 6.86 39.65 3.47
CA GLU A 148 5.50 40.15 3.20
C GLU A 148 5.11 40.24 1.70
N LEU A 149 3.85 39.88 1.41
CA LEU A 149 2.77 40.60 0.70
C LEU A 149 2.98 41.23 -0.70
N ILE A 150 2.28 40.67 -1.71
CA ILE A 150 1.33 41.45 -2.54
C ILE A 150 0.04 40.64 -2.71
N ASN A 151 -1.05 41.28 -2.30
CA ASN A 151 -2.43 40.82 -2.31
C ASN A 151 -3.08 41.23 -3.65
N ASP A 152 -3.70 40.31 -4.39
CA ASP A 152 -4.70 40.66 -5.39
C ASP A 152 -5.79 39.59 -5.49
N ASN A 153 -7.00 40.03 -5.20
CA ASN A 153 -8.23 39.26 -5.17
C ASN A 153 -8.63 38.79 -6.58
N THR A 154 -8.68 37.48 -6.84
CA THR A 154 -9.66 36.88 -7.76
C THR A 154 -9.94 35.41 -7.39
N SER A 155 -11.19 35.14 -6.98
CA SER A 155 -11.74 33.81 -6.80
C SER A 155 -11.77 33.05 -8.13
N THR A 156 -10.86 32.10 -8.33
CA THR A 156 -10.88 31.16 -9.46
C THR A 156 -11.01 29.73 -8.96
N THR A 157 -12.26 29.34 -8.66
CA THR A 157 -12.66 27.94 -8.46
C THR A 157 -12.43 27.17 -9.76
N ARG A 158 -11.47 26.23 -9.78
CA ARG A 158 -11.26 25.35 -10.95
C ARG A 158 -12.42 24.37 -11.05
N GLU A 159 -13.37 24.66 -11.93
CA GLU A 159 -14.52 23.81 -12.23
C GLU A 159 -14.10 22.41 -12.70
N ARG A 160 -14.65 21.38 -12.05
CA ARG A 160 -14.60 20.00 -12.56
C ARG A 160 -15.44 19.92 -13.82
N THR A 161 -14.84 19.52 -14.94
CA THR A 161 -15.54 19.30 -16.20
C THR A 161 -16.59 18.19 -16.06
N GLN A 162 -17.86 18.55 -16.28
CA GLN A 162 -18.99 17.62 -16.17
C GLN A 162 -19.09 16.75 -17.44
N ARG A 163 -19.26 15.43 -17.26
CA ARG A 163 -19.43 14.49 -18.39
C ARG A 163 -20.71 14.78 -19.17
N GLN A 164 -20.68 14.62 -20.50
CA GLN A 164 -21.79 14.91 -21.43
C GLN A 164 -23.13 14.26 -21.02
N ALA A 165 -23.10 13.02 -20.52
CA ALA A 165 -24.28 12.32 -20.04
C ALA A 165 -24.98 13.02 -18.84
N ALA A 166 -24.20 13.64 -17.93
CA ALA A 166 -24.76 14.35 -16.78
C ALA A 166 -25.41 15.68 -17.19
N ARG A 167 -24.86 16.37 -18.20
CA ARG A 167 -25.49 17.56 -18.80
C ARG A 167 -26.82 17.21 -19.48
N THR A 168 -26.85 16.12 -20.25
CA THR A 168 -28.08 15.64 -20.91
C THR A 168 -29.14 15.21 -19.88
N ALA A 169 -28.73 14.53 -18.80
CA ALA A 169 -29.65 14.14 -17.74
C ALA A 169 -30.26 15.33 -17.00
N MET A 170 -29.45 16.35 -16.67
CA MET A 170 -29.95 17.58 -16.03
C MET A 170 -30.93 18.34 -16.91
N LYS A 171 -30.65 18.46 -18.22
CA LYS A 171 -31.56 19.11 -19.16
C LYS A 171 -32.90 18.38 -19.25
N LYS A 172 -32.88 17.04 -19.22
CA LYS A 172 -34.10 16.23 -19.27
C LYS A 172 -34.93 16.35 -17.99
N ILE A 173 -34.28 16.48 -16.83
CA ILE A 173 -34.96 16.74 -15.55
C ILE A 173 -35.62 18.12 -15.56
N GLN A 174 -34.94 19.14 -16.12
CA GLN A 174 -35.49 20.49 -16.25
C GLN A 174 -36.74 20.51 -17.15
N GLU A 175 -36.67 19.86 -18.32
CA GLU A 175 -37.81 19.77 -19.25
C GLU A 175 -39.02 19.03 -18.64
N GLN A 176 -38.80 18.09 -17.71
CA GLN A 176 -39.88 17.40 -17.00
C GLN A 176 -40.49 18.21 -15.86
N LEU A 177 -39.80 19.23 -15.34
CA LEU A 177 -40.31 20.13 -14.31
C LEU A 177 -41.09 21.31 -14.91
N GLU A 178 -40.86 21.60 -16.20
CA GLU A 178 -41.51 22.69 -16.94
C GLU A 178 -42.71 22.19 -17.80
N SER A 179 -43.08 20.91 -17.70
CA SER A 179 -44.31 20.30 -18.28
C SER A 179 -45.28 19.87 -17.18
#